data_AF-K9ZE37-F1
#
_entry.id   AF-K9ZE37-F1
#
_cell.length_a   1.000
_cell.length_b   1.000
_cell.length_c   1.000
_cell.angle_alpha   90.00
_cell.angle_beta   90.00
_cell.angle_gamma   90.00
#
_symmetry.space_group_name_H-M   'P 1'
#
loop_
_entity.id
_entity.type
_entity.pdbx_description
1 polymer ?
#
loop_
_entity_poly.entity_id
_entity_poly.type
_entity_poly.pdbx_seq_one_letter_code
_entity_poly.pdbx_strand_id
1 'polypeptide(L)'
;MTSQLQQAINIAQNLSLVEQLELLKILSISIQKTHSLEVQTQNDIKDDTDFSSESFRKSWQQAVTGQTLPISQLWEDINVD
;
A
#
# COMPACT_ATOMS: atom_id res chain seq x y z
N MET A 1 20.08 8.68 1.04
CA MET A 1 18.65 8.53 0.67
C MET A 1 18.03 9.92 0.63
N THR A 2 17.28 10.22 -0.43
CA THR A 2 17.11 11.56 -0.99
C THR A 2 16.36 12.51 -0.06
N SER A 3 16.91 13.71 0.18
CA SER A 3 16.27 14.77 1.00
C SER A 3 14.83 15.09 0.55
N GLN A 4 14.52 14.81 -0.71
CA GLN A 4 13.19 14.95 -1.31
C GLN A 4 12.16 13.96 -0.75
N LEU A 5 12.56 12.71 -0.50
CA LEU A 5 11.65 11.71 0.09
C LEU A 5 11.29 12.09 1.53
N GLN A 6 12.27 12.56 2.29
CA GLN A 6 12.05 13.00 3.67
C GLN A 6 11.14 14.24 3.74
N GLN A 7 11.28 15.17 2.77
CA GLN A 7 10.38 16.31 2.62
C GLN A 7 8.95 15.87 2.26
N ALA A 8 8.79 14.93 1.33
CA ALA A 8 7.48 14.40 0.96
C ALA A 8 6.79 13.70 2.15
N ILE A 9 7.54 12.94 2.95
CA ILE A 9 7.03 12.31 4.18
C ILE A 9 6.56 13.38 5.19
N ASN A 10 7.37 14.43 5.39
CA ASN A 10 7.01 15.50 6.32
C ASN A 10 5.74 16.24 5.89
N ILE A 11 5.60 16.52 4.59
CA ILE A 11 4.38 17.13 4.04
C ILE A 11 3.18 16.22 4.28
N ALA A 12 3.30 14.92 3.97
CA ALA A 12 2.21 13.96 4.15
C ALA A 12 1.75 13.84 5.61
N GLN A 13 2.67 13.93 6.57
CA GLN A 13 2.36 13.88 8.00
C GLN A 13 1.62 15.13 8.51
N ASN A 14 1.78 16.28 7.84
CA ASN A 14 1.12 17.53 8.21
C ASN A 14 -0.26 17.72 7.56
N LEU A 15 -0.67 16.83 6.66
CA LEU A 15 -2.00 16.85 6.03
C LEU A 15 -3.09 16.45 7.04
N SER A 16 -4.32 16.91 6.81
CA SER A 16 -5.49 16.43 7.55
C SER A 16 -5.78 14.95 7.21
N LEU A 17 -6.51 14.25 8.09
CA LEU A 17 -6.84 12.83 7.87
C LEU A 17 -7.55 12.58 6.53
N VAL A 18 -8.41 13.50 6.09
CA VAL A 18 -9.12 13.38 4.80
C VAL A 18 -8.13 13.47 3.63
N GLU A 19 -7.22 14.43 3.68
CA GLU A 19 -6.19 14.63 2.64
C GLU A 19 -5.19 13.47 2.61
N GLN A 20 -4.83 12.90 3.76
CA GLN A 20 -4.00 11.70 3.84
C GLN A 20 -4.67 10.50 3.16
N LEU A 21 -5.97 10.30 3.38
CA LEU A 21 -6.73 9.21 2.78
C LEU A 21 -6.87 9.37 1.26
N GLU A 22 -7.12 10.58 0.77
CA GLU A 22 -7.16 10.88 -0.67
C GLU A 22 -5.79 10.68 -1.32
N LEU A 23 -4.70 11.14 -0.68
CA LEU A 23 -3.34 10.92 -1.15
C LEU A 23 -3.03 9.43 -1.25
N LEU A 24 -3.39 8.64 -0.23
CA LEU A 24 -3.18 7.18 -0.22
C LEU A 24 -3.98 6.49 -1.32
N LYS A 25 -5.23 6.89 -1.56
CA LYS A 25 -6.04 6.37 -2.67
C LYS A 25 -5.38 6.64 -4.01
N ILE A 26 -4.93 7.87 -4.25
CA ILE A 26 -4.25 8.26 -5.50
C ILE A 26 -2.96 7.46 -5.68
N LEU A 27 -2.16 7.31 -4.62
CA LEU A 27 -0.93 6.52 -4.65
C LEU A 27 -1.21 5.04 -4.93
N SER A 28 -2.24 4.46 -4.31
CA SER A 28 -2.65 3.07 -4.58
C SER A 28 -2.99 2.87 -6.05
N ILE A 29 -3.82 3.75 -6.62
CA ILE A 29 -4.18 3.70 -8.05
C ILE A 29 -2.94 3.87 -8.92
N SER A 30 -2.03 4.78 -8.57
CA SER A 30 -0.79 5.00 -9.32
C SER A 30 0.13 3.78 -9.29
N ILE A 31 0.29 3.13 -8.14
CA ILE A 31 1.11 1.93 -7.98
C ILE A 31 0.49 0.76 -8.76
N GLN A 32 -0.83 0.56 -8.63
CA GLN A 32 -1.56 -0.44 -9.42
C GLN A 32 -1.39 -0.19 -10.92
N LYS A 33 -1.53 1.05 -11.39
CA LYS A 33 -1.33 1.40 -12.80
C LYS A 33 0.10 1.13 -13.28
N THR A 34 1.11 1.46 -12.47
CA THR A 34 2.51 1.14 -12.78
C THR A 34 2.72 -0.37 -12.89
N HIS A 35 2.20 -1.14 -11.92
CA HIS A 35 2.30 -2.60 -11.96
C HIS A 35 1.47 -3.23 -13.09
N SER A 36 0.28 -2.72 -13.40
CA SER A 36 -0.49 -3.16 -14.58
C SER A 36 0.26 -2.86 -15.87
N LEU A 37 1.02 -1.76 -15.94
CA LEU A 37 1.90 -1.46 -17.08
C LEU A 37 3.05 -2.47 -17.19
N GLU A 38 3.58 -2.96 -16.07
CA GLU A 38 4.60 -4.03 -16.04
C GLU A 38 4.00 -5.41 -16.38
N VAL A 39 2.77 -5.69 -15.94
CA VAL A 39 2.06 -6.97 -16.07
C VAL A 39 1.37 -7.16 -17.43
N GLN A 40 1.31 -6.15 -18.30
CA GLN A 40 0.90 -6.36 -19.71
C GLN A 40 1.83 -7.27 -20.51
N THR A 41 2.94 -7.75 -19.91
CA THR A 41 3.77 -8.82 -20.47
C THR A 41 3.34 -10.23 -20.05
N GLN A 42 2.39 -10.40 -19.11
CA GLN A 42 1.94 -11.74 -18.70
C GLN A 42 0.50 -11.73 -18.13
N ASN A 43 -0.42 -12.08 -19.02
CA ASN A 43 -1.72 -12.74 -18.81
C ASN A 43 -2.74 -12.14 -17.83
N ASP A 44 -3.85 -11.72 -18.43
CA ASP A 44 -5.24 -11.73 -17.96
C ASP A 44 -5.48 -12.47 -16.63
N ILE A 45 -5.37 -11.76 -15.51
CA ILE A 45 -6.13 -12.09 -14.30
C ILE A 45 -7.00 -10.87 -14.02
N LYS A 46 -8.27 -10.99 -14.40
CA LYS A 46 -9.35 -10.22 -13.81
C LYS A 46 -9.39 -10.56 -12.33
N ASP A 47 -8.65 -9.82 -11.52
CA ASP A 47 -8.86 -9.84 -10.08
C ASP A 47 -9.49 -8.52 -9.66
N ASP A 48 -10.55 -8.66 -8.88
CA ASP A 48 -11.49 -7.67 -8.39
C ASP A 48 -10.78 -6.75 -7.37
N THR A 49 -9.76 -6.02 -7.84
CA THR A 49 -8.83 -5.26 -7.01
C THR A 49 -9.22 -3.78 -6.96
N ASP A 50 -10.52 -3.52 -6.78
CA ASP A 50 -10.96 -2.16 -6.49
C ASP A 50 -10.44 -1.76 -5.10
N PHE A 51 -9.76 -0.61 -5.03
CA PHE A 51 -9.20 -0.12 -3.77
C PHE A 51 -10.31 0.10 -2.73
N SER A 52 -10.37 -0.75 -1.70
CA SER A 52 -11.28 -0.60 -0.58
C SER A 52 -10.66 0.32 0.49
N SER A 53 -11.16 1.56 0.58
CA SER A 53 -10.74 2.53 1.59
C SER A 53 -10.94 2.04 3.02
N GLU A 54 -11.98 1.23 3.26
CA GLU A 54 -12.25 0.62 4.55
C GLU A 54 -11.19 -0.42 4.92
N SER A 55 -10.85 -1.30 3.98
CA SER A 55 -9.80 -2.31 4.17
C SER A 55 -8.44 -1.64 4.41
N PHE A 56 -8.11 -0.61 3.62
CA PHE A 56 -6.90 0.17 3.82
C PHE A 56 -6.86 0.82 5.21
N ARG A 57 -7.93 1.52 5.63
CA ARG A 57 -8.01 2.17 6.94
C ARG A 57 -7.79 1.18 8.07
N LYS A 58 -8.40 0.00 7.98
CA LYS A 58 -8.23 -1.07 8.97
C LYS A 58 -6.78 -1.55 9.05
N SER A 59 -6.17 -1.86 7.91
CA SER A 59 -4.78 -2.30 7.84
C SER A 59 -3.80 -1.21 8.29
N TRP A 60 -4.08 0.06 7.96
CA TRP A 60 -3.28 1.20 8.40
C TRP A 60 -3.36 1.39 9.92
N GLN A 61 -4.56 1.32 10.50
CA GLN A 61 -4.75 1.38 11.95
C GLN A 61 -4.00 0.25 12.68
N GLN A 62 -4.00 -0.95 12.11
CA GLN A 62 -3.24 -2.08 12.62
C GLN A 62 -1.72 -1.82 12.58
N ALA A 63 -1.22 -1.26 11.47
CA ALA A 63 0.19 -0.87 11.34
C ALA A 63 0.64 0.19 12.35
N VAL A 64 -0.11 1.28 12.50
CA VAL A 64 0.28 2.36 13.42
C VAL A 64 0.15 1.98 14.89
N THR A 65 -0.69 1.00 15.22
CA THR A 65 -0.86 0.49 16.60
C THR A 65 0.04 -0.70 16.92
N GLY A 66 0.87 -1.14 15.97
CA GLY A 66 1.73 -2.32 16.15
C GLY A 66 0.97 -3.65 16.18
N GLN A 67 -0.31 -3.66 15.81
CA GLN A 67 -1.12 -4.87 15.62
C GLN A 67 -0.89 -5.46 14.23
N THR A 68 0.38 -5.63 13.86
CA THR A 68 0.80 -6.26 12.60
C THR A 68 1.55 -7.53 12.87
N LEU A 69 1.37 -8.53 12.00
CA LEU A 69 2.23 -9.70 12.03
C LEU A 69 3.64 -9.30 11.56
N PRO A 70 4.70 -9.79 12.21
CA PRO A 70 6.06 -9.60 11.74
C PRO A 70 6.24 -10.25 10.38
N ILE A 71 7.00 -9.59 9.51
CA ILE A 71 7.21 -10.06 8.13
C ILE A 71 7.88 -11.43 8.07
N SER A 72 8.60 -11.83 9.12
CA SER A 72 9.17 -13.18 9.25
C SER A 72 8.11 -14.27 9.31
N GLN A 73 6.94 -14.00 9.93
CA GLN A 73 5.85 -14.97 10.01
C GLN A 73 5.14 -15.18 8.68
N LEU A 74 5.21 -14.21 7.75
CA LEU A 74 4.68 -14.40 6.40
C LEU A 74 5.43 -15.51 5.62
N TRP A 75 6.67 -15.84 6.00
CA TRP A 75 7.47 -16.88 5.34
C TRP A 75 7.40 -18.23 6.05
N GLU A 76 6.88 -18.30 7.27
CA GLU A 76 6.73 -19.57 8.03
C GLU A 76 5.62 -20.46 7.46
N ASP A 77 4.57 -19.86 6.87
CA ASP A 77 3.48 -20.59 6.20
C ASP A 77 3.78 -20.91 4.72
N ILE A 78 4.86 -20.37 4.14
CA ILE A 78 5.29 -20.69 2.78
C ILE A 78 6.20 -21.92 2.83
N ASN A 79 5.67 -23.02 3.36
CA ASN A 79 6.30 -24.32 3.24
C ASN A 79 6.03 -24.81 1.81
N VAL A 80 6.93 -24.48 0.89
CA VAL A 80 6.92 -25.00 -0.48
C VAL A 80 7.45 -26.43 -0.42
N ASP A 81 6.54 -27.42 -0.40
CA ASP A 81 6.86 -28.81 -0.77
C ASP A 81 7.12 -28.91 -2.29
#